data_AF-A0A7X8PVP3-F1
#
_entry.id   AF-A0A7X8PVP3-F1
#
_cell.length_a   1.000
_cell.length_b   1.000
_cell.length_c   1.000
_cell.angle_alpha   90.00
_cell.angle_beta   90.00
_cell.angle_gamma   90.00
#
_symmetry.space_group_name_H-M   'P 1'
#
loop_
_entity.id
_entity.type
_entity.pdbx_description
1 polymer ?
#
loop_
_entity_poly.entity_id
_entity_poly.type
_entity_poly.pdbx_seq_one_letter_code
_entity_poly.pdbx_strand_id
1 'polypeptide(L)'
;MKWILIIVLAIAVVFYFLTKSGNHKFWKLVNKYPLQAYDFFINNDCWLVIHPGDNVSKPTGDWTGPFFVVIQGIGRLKIYGRTGAFEQKQAEFEKQFEKD
;
A
#
# COMPACT_ATOMS: atom_id res chain seq x y z
N MET A 1 -2.80 4.62 37.70
CA MET A 1 -3.80 5.28 36.81
C MET A 1 -3.15 6.18 35.75
N LYS A 2 -2.31 7.17 36.09
CA LYS A 2 -1.62 8.04 35.11
C LYS A 2 -0.82 7.30 34.01
N TRP A 3 -0.12 6.22 34.38
CA TRP A 3 0.68 5.41 33.45
C TRP A 3 -0.16 4.67 32.40
N ILE A 4 -1.38 4.25 32.74
CA ILE A 4 -2.30 3.59 31.80
C ILE A 4 -2.73 4.59 30.72
N LEU A 5 -2.98 5.85 31.11
CA LEU A 5 -3.36 6.90 30.18
C LEU A 5 -2.24 7.21 29.17
N ILE A 6 -0.98 7.20 29.63
CA ILE A 6 0.20 7.38 28.77
C ILE A 6 0.35 6.22 27.78
N ILE A 7 0.15 4.97 28.24
CA ILE A 7 0.21 3.78 27.38
C ILE A 7 -0.90 3.81 26.33
N VAL A 8 -2.13 4.15 26.71
CA VAL A 8 -3.25 4.27 25.77
C VAL A 8 -2.99 5.37 24.75
N LEU A 9 -2.45 6.52 25.17
CA LEU A 9 -2.10 7.61 24.27
C LEU A 9 -0.98 7.21 23.30
N ALA A 10 0.05 6.51 23.77
CA ALA A 10 1.14 6.01 22.93
C ALA A 10 0.63 5.00 21.89
N ILE A 11 -0.24 4.07 22.29
CA ILE A 11 -0.88 3.12 21.37
C ILE A 11 -1.74 3.87 20.35
N ALA A 12 -2.53 4.85 20.78
CA ALA A 12 -3.38 5.64 19.89
C ALA A 12 -2.55 6.44 18.86
N VAL A 13 -1.41 7.01 19.26
CA VAL A 13 -0.49 7.71 18.36
C VAL A 13 0.12 6.75 17.35
N VAL A 14 0.58 5.57 17.79
CA VAL A 14 1.11 4.53 16.90
C VAL A 14 0.04 4.07 15.91
N PHE A 15 -1.19 3.81 16.36
CA PHE A 15 -2.31 3.44 15.49
C PHE A 15 -2.71 4.57 14.54
N TYR A 16 -2.64 5.82 14.97
CA TYR A 16 -2.90 6.98 14.12
C TYR A 16 -1.89 7.08 12.97
N PHE A 17 -0.60 6.87 13.24
CA PHE A 17 0.43 6.84 12.19
C PHE A 17 0.32 5.61 11.28
N LEU A 18 -0.07 4.45 11.82
CA LEU A 18 -0.31 3.23 11.02
C LEU A 18 -1.53 3.37 10.09
N THR A 19 -2.60 4.03 10.55
CA THR A 19 -3.83 4.22 9.75
C THR A 19 -3.68 5.34 8.72
N LYS A 20 -2.83 6.35 8.94
CA LYS A 20 -2.53 7.38 7.94
C LYS A 20 -1.79 6.85 6.70
N SER A 21 -1.08 5.73 6.81
CA SER A 21 -0.33 5.14 5.69
C SER A 21 -1.20 4.30 4.75
N GLY A 22 -2.41 3.93 5.17
CA GLY A 22 -3.31 3.11 4.37
C GLY A 22 -4.38 3.95 3.70
N ASN A 23 -4.17 4.34 2.44
CA ASN A 23 -5.25 4.91 1.65
C ASN A 23 -6.34 3.85 1.38
N HIS A 24 -7.32 3.78 2.29
CA HIS A 24 -8.33 2.72 2.31
C HIS A 24 -9.16 2.71 1.03
N LYS A 25 -9.42 3.89 0.46
CA LYS A 25 -10.17 4.04 -0.78
C LYS A 25 -9.40 3.48 -1.97
N PHE A 26 -8.15 3.88 -2.13
CA PHE A 26 -7.24 3.28 -3.11
C PHE A 26 -7.22 1.75 -3.00
N TRP A 27 -7.00 1.20 -1.81
CA TRP A 27 -6.94 -0.26 -1.64
C TRP A 27 -8.27 -0.97 -1.92
N LYS A 28 -9.40 -0.31 -1.66
CA LYS A 28 -10.71 -0.82 -2.06
C LYS A 28 -10.84 -0.90 -3.58
N LEU A 29 -10.36 0.11 -4.31
CA LEU A 29 -10.35 0.10 -5.79
C LEU A 29 -9.38 -0.95 -6.34
N VAL A 30 -8.20 -1.09 -5.76
CA VAL A 30 -7.23 -2.13 -6.12
C VAL A 30 -7.86 -3.53 -6.04
N ASN A 31 -8.60 -3.80 -4.96
CA ASN A 31 -9.31 -5.08 -4.81
C ASN A 31 -10.50 -5.23 -5.77
N LYS A 32 -11.15 -4.13 -6.15
CA LYS A 32 -12.28 -4.14 -7.10
C LYS A 32 -11.81 -4.33 -8.54
N TYR A 33 -10.65 -3.80 -8.90
CA TYR A 33 -10.08 -3.78 -10.24
C TYR A 33 -8.64 -4.35 -10.25
N PRO A 34 -8.45 -5.64 -9.93
CA PRO A 34 -7.12 -6.21 -9.67
C PRO A 34 -6.21 -6.20 -10.89
N LEU A 35 -6.73 -6.40 -12.10
CA LEU A 35 -5.94 -6.37 -13.33
C LEU A 35 -5.46 -4.95 -13.66
N GLN A 36 -6.34 -3.96 -13.55
CA GLN A 36 -5.97 -2.56 -13.76
C GLN A 36 -5.00 -2.08 -12.68
N ALA A 37 -5.15 -2.56 -11.45
CA ALA A 37 -4.20 -2.31 -10.38
C ALA A 37 -2.82 -2.91 -10.69
N TYR A 38 -2.77 -4.14 -11.24
CA TYR A 38 -1.51 -4.73 -11.70
C TYR A 38 -0.80 -3.84 -12.70
N ASP A 39 -1.52 -3.46 -13.75
CA ASP A 39 -0.99 -2.59 -14.82
C ASP A 39 -0.51 -1.26 -14.24
N PHE A 40 -1.27 -0.67 -13.31
CA PHE A 40 -0.85 0.53 -12.61
C PHE A 40 0.46 0.33 -11.84
N PHE A 41 0.62 -0.77 -11.10
CA PHE A 41 1.82 -1.01 -10.31
C PHE A 41 3.06 -1.24 -11.19
N ILE A 42 2.95 -2.01 -12.27
CA ILE A 42 4.11 -2.30 -13.14
C ILE A 42 4.52 -1.12 -14.04
N ASN A 43 3.58 -0.21 -14.34
CA ASN A 43 3.82 0.94 -15.22
C ASN A 43 4.23 2.22 -14.47
N ASN A 44 4.35 2.19 -13.14
CA ASN A 44 4.77 3.34 -12.33
C ASN A 44 6.04 2.98 -11.53
N ASP A 45 7.10 3.75 -11.73
CA ASP A 45 8.43 3.55 -11.14
C ASP A 45 8.48 3.68 -9.61
N CYS A 46 7.48 4.34 -9.01
CA CYS A 46 7.35 4.45 -7.57
C CYS A 46 6.93 3.15 -6.88
N TRP A 47 6.63 2.09 -7.62
CA TRP A 47 6.25 0.79 -7.07
C TRP A 47 7.30 -0.27 -7.36
N LEU A 48 7.55 -1.10 -6.35
CA LEU A 48 8.26 -2.36 -6.49
C LEU A 48 7.25 -3.49 -6.32
N VAL A 49 7.10 -4.32 -7.35
CA VAL A 49 6.26 -5.51 -7.35
C VAL A 49 7.15 -6.74 -7.25
N ILE A 50 6.88 -7.60 -6.27
CA ILE A 50 7.53 -8.89 -6.09
C ILE A 50 6.47 -9.97 -6.35
N HIS A 51 6.74 -10.82 -7.33
CA HIS A 51 5.83 -11.87 -7.79
C HIS A 51 5.97 -13.15 -6.95
N PRO A 52 4.98 -14.06 -6.98
CA PRO A 52 5.09 -15.35 -6.32
C PRO A 52 6.27 -16.14 -6.89
N GLY A 53 7.16 -16.60 -6.01
CA GLY A 53 8.36 -17.35 -6.39
C GLY A 53 9.63 -16.49 -6.54
N ASP A 54 9.50 -15.17 -6.55
CA ASP A 54 10.66 -14.28 -6.57
C ASP A 54 11.42 -14.33 -5.23
N ASN A 55 12.71 -14.63 -5.31
CA ASN A 55 13.64 -14.53 -4.18
C ASN A 55 14.24 -13.13 -4.08
N VAL A 56 13.38 -12.12 -4.01
CA VAL A 56 13.78 -10.72 -3.84
C VAL A 56 13.64 -10.33 -2.36
N SER A 57 14.72 -9.79 -1.80
CA SER A 57 14.74 -9.29 -0.42
C SER A 57 13.88 -8.03 -0.27
N LYS A 58 13.46 -7.73 0.96
CA LYS A 58 12.78 -6.46 1.27
C LYS A 58 13.68 -5.30 0.80
N PRO A 59 13.15 -4.32 0.04
CA PRO A 59 13.95 -3.19 -0.38
C PRO A 59 14.44 -2.38 0.83
N THR A 60 15.69 -1.93 0.78
CA THR A 60 16.28 -1.04 1.79
C THR A 60 16.04 0.42 1.43
N GLY A 61 15.92 1.30 2.44
CA GLY A 61 15.70 2.74 2.25
C GLY A 61 14.23 3.14 2.30
N ASP A 62 13.86 4.15 1.51
CA ASP A 62 12.57 4.85 1.58
C ASP A 62 11.44 4.10 0.87
N TRP A 63 11.07 2.95 1.44
CA TRP A 63 9.99 2.12 0.93
C TRP A 63 8.96 1.86 2.02
N THR A 64 7.69 2.03 1.67
CA THR A 64 6.54 1.73 2.50
C THR A 64 5.90 0.41 2.05
N GLY A 65 5.59 -0.46 3.01
CA GLY A 65 5.04 -1.79 2.78
C GLY A 65 5.66 -2.86 3.69
N PRO A 66 5.47 -4.15 3.39
CA PRO A 66 4.78 -4.68 2.21
C PRO A 66 3.26 -4.51 2.25
N PHE A 67 2.69 -4.20 1.10
CA PHE A 67 1.27 -4.38 0.81
C PHE A 67 1.07 -5.69 0.04
N PHE A 68 -0.11 -6.28 0.14
CA PHE A 68 -0.42 -7.54 -0.52
C PHE A 68 -1.68 -7.41 -1.36
N VAL A 69 -1.60 -7.88 -2.60
CA VAL A 69 -2.72 -7.92 -3.54
C VAL A 69 -2.75 -9.30 -4.17
N VAL A 70 -3.94 -9.89 -4.30
CA VAL A 70 -4.13 -11.18 -4.96
C VAL A 70 -4.74 -10.94 -6.32
N ILE A 71 -4.08 -11.43 -7.37
CA ILE A 71 -4.53 -11.27 -8.74
C ILE A 71 -4.77 -12.66 -9.34
N GLN A 72 -5.97 -12.87 -9.88
CA GLN A 72 -6.30 -14.13 -10.54
C GLN A 72 -5.35 -14.37 -11.72
N GLY A 73 -4.80 -15.58 -11.82
CA GLY A 73 -3.83 -15.94 -12.85
C GLY A 73 -2.37 -15.60 -12.55
N ILE A 74 -2.09 -14.70 -11.58
CA ILE A 74 -0.71 -14.36 -11.16
C ILE A 74 -0.42 -14.89 -9.76
N GLY A 75 -1.34 -14.68 -8.81
CA GLY A 75 -1.20 -15.06 -7.42
C GLY A 75 -1.04 -13.85 -6.48
N ARG A 76 -0.43 -14.08 -5.31
CA ARG A 76 -0.27 -13.07 -4.26
C ARG A 76 0.99 -12.23 -4.50
N LEU A 77 0.80 -10.99 -4.94
CA LEU A 77 1.86 -10.01 -5.11
C LEU A 77 2.23 -9.39 -3.77
N LYS A 78 3.52 -9.07 -3.61
CA LYS A 78 4.04 -8.25 -2.53
C LYS A 78 4.51 -6.92 -3.12
N ILE A 79 3.95 -5.82 -2.65
CA ILE A 79 4.10 -4.50 -3.24
C ILE A 79 4.73 -3.56 -2.24
N TYR A 80 5.70 -2.77 -2.67
CA TYR A 80 6.27 -1.66 -1.90
C TYR A 80 6.12 -0.37 -2.69
N GLY A 81 5.70 0.70 -2.02
CA GLY A 81 5.64 2.04 -2.60
C GLY A 81 6.79 2.90 -2.10
N ARG A 82 7.39 3.71 -2.97
CA ARG A 82 8.47 4.64 -2.61
C ARG A 82 7.92 5.82 -1.80
N THR A 83 8.36 5.95 -0.54
CA THR A 83 7.80 6.90 0.43
C THR A 83 7.85 8.33 -0.12
N GLY A 84 6.72 9.04 -0.10
CA GLY A 84 6.59 10.41 -0.60
C GLY A 84 6.27 10.53 -2.10
N ALA A 85 6.35 9.44 -2.86
CA ALA A 85 5.98 9.42 -4.29
C ALA A 85 4.72 8.59 -4.55
N PHE A 86 4.56 7.45 -3.86
CA PHE A 86 3.46 6.52 -4.15
C PHE A 86 2.10 7.10 -3.77
N GLU A 87 2.03 7.99 -2.77
CA GLU A 87 0.79 8.60 -2.29
C GLU A 87 0.13 9.48 -3.36
N GLN A 88 0.94 10.21 -4.14
CA GLN A 88 0.44 10.99 -5.28
C GLN A 88 -0.14 10.05 -6.35
N LYS A 89 0.55 8.95 -6.64
CA LYS A 89 0.06 7.97 -7.62
C LYS A 89 -1.21 7.25 -7.16
N GLN A 90 -1.38 7.02 -5.85
CA GLN A 90 -2.63 6.50 -5.31
C GLN A 90 -3.81 7.46 -5.58
N ALA A 91 -3.61 8.77 -5.39
CA ALA A 91 -4.65 9.76 -5.67
C ALA A 91 -4.97 9.88 -7.18
N GLU A 92 -3.97 9.74 -8.06
CA GLU A 92 -4.18 9.67 -9.51
C GLU A 92 -5.01 8.45 -9.91
N PHE A 93 -4.71 7.28 -9.34
CA PHE A 93 -5.47 6.04 -9.56
C PHE A 93 -6.92 6.19 -9.10
N GLU A 94 -7.16 6.78 -7.93
CA GLU A 94 -8.53 7.01 -7.45
C GLU A 94 -9.36 7.86 -8.41
N LYS A 95 -8.79 8.97 -8.92
CA LYS A 95 -9.46 9.86 -9.86
C LYS A 95 -9.85 9.18 -11.17
N GLN A 96 -9.08 8.17 -11.59
CA GLN A 96 -9.38 7.39 -12.79
C GLN A 96 -10.69 6.60 -12.64
N PHE A 97 -10.98 6.09 -11.44
CA PHE A 97 -12.15 5.25 -11.16
C PHE A 97 -13.29 5.96 -10.41
N GLU A 98 -13.12 7.22 -10.03
CA GLU A 98 -14.21 8.06 -9.50
C GLU A 98 -15.21 8.53 -10.57
N LYS A 99 -14.88 8.38 -11.85
CA LYS A 99 -15.71 8.82 -12.98
C LYS A 99 -16.56 7.71 -13.62
N ASP A 100 -16.47 6.49 -13.09
CA ASP A 100 -17.24 5.31 -13.51
C ASP A 100 -18.39 5.01 -12.54
#